data_AF-A0A1M3Q516-F1
#
_entry.id   AF-A0A1M3Q516-F1
#
_cell.length_a   1.000
_cell.length_b   1.000
_cell.length_c   1.000
_cell.angle_alpha   90.00
_cell.angle_beta   90.00
_cell.angle_gamma   90.00
#
_symmetry.space_group_name_H-M   'P 1'
#
loop_
_entity.id
_entity.type
_entity.pdbx_description
1 polymer ?
#
loop_
_entity_poly.entity_id
_entity_poly.type
_entity_poly.pdbx_seq_one_letter_code
_entity_poly.pdbx_strand_id
1 'polypeptide(L)'
;MLFDIPADPTLERIQAQTDIDRQVRLARMMFVTVIPGQDAVYALKVSEALSIAADPQLGVNVPEVDTPNITAEAAEDGVSRFEKAAEILTRDQHWKVGSQMIEAQRRSANAALSAANTAPEIRAAAEIDWRAVRAFAQT
;
A
#
# COMPACT_ATOMS: atom_id res chain seq x y z
N MET A 1 46.26 11.81 -5.20
CA MET A 1 45.75 11.02 -6.35
C MET A 1 44.41 10.45 -5.90
N LEU A 2 43.29 11.06 -6.32
CA LEU A 2 41.99 10.41 -6.21
C LEU A 2 41.95 9.36 -7.31
N PHE A 3 41.86 8.09 -6.94
CA PHE A 3 41.57 7.04 -7.90
C PHE A 3 40.13 7.22 -8.33
N ASP A 4 39.93 7.65 -9.58
CA ASP A 4 38.64 7.70 -10.23
C ASP A 4 38.27 6.26 -10.60
N ILE A 5 37.74 5.52 -9.62
CA ILE A 5 37.26 4.16 -9.83
C ILE A 5 36.01 4.30 -10.71
N PRO A 6 36.02 3.79 -11.96
CA PRO A 6 34.84 3.87 -12.82
C PRO A 6 33.67 3.20 -12.11
N ALA A 7 32.54 3.90 -12.03
CA ALA A 7 31.31 3.33 -11.52
C ALA A 7 31.00 2.02 -12.24
N ASP A 8 30.83 0.92 -11.51
CA ASP A 8 30.34 -0.34 -12.05
C ASP A 8 28.83 -0.21 -12.31
N PRO A 9 28.39 -0.13 -13.58
CA PRO A 9 26.97 0.07 -13.90
C PRO A 9 26.09 -1.10 -13.43
N THR A 10 26.68 -2.28 -13.23
CA THR A 10 25.98 -3.46 -12.71
C THR A 10 25.63 -3.25 -11.24
N LEU A 11 26.62 -2.85 -10.44
CA LEU A 11 26.43 -2.57 -9.02
C LEU A 11 25.49 -1.39 -8.82
N GLU A 12 25.62 -0.33 -9.63
CA GLU A 12 24.69 0.81 -9.57
C GLU A 12 23.24 0.39 -9.86
N ARG A 13 23.03 -0.50 -10.84
CA ARG A 13 21.69 -1.00 -11.17
C ARG A 13 21.07 -1.82 -10.03
N ILE A 14 21.85 -2.68 -9.39
CA ILE A 14 21.40 -3.45 -8.21
C ILE A 14 21.03 -2.50 -7.07
N GLN A 15 21.87 -1.48 -6.84
CA GLN A 15 21.62 -0.49 -5.80
C GLN A 15 20.37 0.34 -6.09
N ALA A 16 20.18 0.78 -7.35
CA ALA A 16 18.99 1.49 -7.80
C ALA A 16 17.72 0.65 -7.64
N GLN A 17 17.76 -0.63 -8.01
CA GLN A 17 16.61 -1.54 -7.83
C GLN A 17 16.26 -1.70 -6.34
N THR A 18 17.26 -1.92 -5.50
CA THR A 18 17.09 -2.02 -4.04
C THR A 18 16.49 -0.73 -3.46
N ASP A 19 16.91 0.42 -3.98
CA ASP A 19 16.42 1.73 -3.58
C ASP A 19 14.94 1.92 -3.94
N ILE A 20 14.56 1.59 -5.19
CA ILE A 20 13.18 1.61 -5.66
C ILE A 20 12.30 0.71 -4.78
N ASP A 21 12.73 -0.51 -4.50
CA ASP A 21 11.94 -1.46 -3.68
C ASP A 21 11.76 -0.95 -2.24
N ARG A 22 12.80 -0.33 -1.67
CA ARG A 22 12.73 0.33 -0.35
C ARG A 22 11.73 1.48 -0.38
N GLN A 23 11.80 2.35 -1.38
CA GLN A 23 10.89 3.49 -1.53
C GLN A 23 9.44 3.03 -1.67
N VAL A 24 9.17 2.00 -2.47
CA VAL A 24 7.84 1.40 -2.62
C VAL A 24 7.33 0.88 -1.29
N ARG A 25 8.15 0.17 -0.51
CA ARG A 25 7.75 -0.28 0.83
C ARG A 25 7.36 0.89 1.73
N LEU A 26 8.18 1.94 1.77
CA LEU A 26 7.89 3.14 2.56
C LEU A 26 6.60 3.82 2.10
N ALA A 27 6.33 3.83 0.79
CA ALA A 27 5.09 4.38 0.26
C ALA A 27 3.86 3.58 0.69
N ARG A 28 3.94 2.24 0.73
CA ARG A 28 2.84 1.39 1.23
C ARG A 28 2.54 1.63 2.71
N MET A 29 3.58 1.87 3.50
CA MET A 29 3.44 2.16 4.94
C MET A 29 2.68 3.46 5.24
N MET A 30 2.42 4.31 4.24
CA MET A 30 1.56 5.49 4.40
C MET A 30 0.06 5.13 4.45
N PHE A 31 -0.33 3.96 3.96
CA PHE A 31 -1.73 3.53 3.85
C PHE A 31 -2.07 2.35 4.76
N VAL A 32 -1.13 1.42 4.92
CA VAL A 32 -1.35 0.15 5.60
C VAL A 32 -0.23 -0.17 6.59
N THR A 33 -0.57 -0.90 7.64
CA THR A 33 0.41 -1.47 8.56
C THR A 33 1.07 -2.68 7.91
N VAL A 34 2.40 -2.63 7.75
CA VAL A 34 3.18 -3.71 7.11
C VAL A 34 3.82 -4.58 8.20
N ILE A 35 3.08 -5.56 8.71
CA ILE A 35 3.59 -6.61 9.60
C ILE A 35 3.18 -8.00 9.06
N PRO A 36 3.99 -9.06 9.27
CA PRO A 36 3.66 -10.40 8.78
C PRO A 36 2.28 -10.85 9.25
N GLY A 37 1.44 -11.32 8.32
CA GLY A 37 0.08 -11.78 8.58
C GLY A 37 -1.01 -10.70 8.56
N GLN A 38 -0.65 -9.41 8.56
CA GLN A 38 -1.64 -8.32 8.60
C GLN A 38 -2.53 -8.29 7.35
N ASP A 39 -1.98 -8.60 6.18
CA ASP A 39 -2.75 -8.61 4.93
C ASP A 39 -3.91 -9.62 4.98
N ALA A 40 -3.71 -10.75 5.67
CA ALA A 40 -4.78 -11.74 5.86
C ALA A 40 -5.88 -11.21 6.78
N VAL A 41 -5.51 -10.49 7.85
CA VAL A 41 -6.45 -9.83 8.75
C VAL A 41 -7.25 -8.76 8.01
N TYR A 42 -6.61 -7.95 7.17
CA TYR A 42 -7.29 -6.96 6.35
C TYR A 42 -8.28 -7.62 5.37
N ALA A 43 -7.88 -8.71 4.70
CA ALA A 43 -8.76 -9.44 3.79
C ALA A 43 -9.99 -10.03 4.49
N LEU A 44 -9.82 -10.61 5.68
CA LEU A 44 -10.93 -11.10 6.50
C LEU A 44 -11.90 -9.97 6.86
N LYS A 45 -11.37 -8.85 7.36
CA LYS A 45 -12.17 -7.67 7.72
C LYS A 45 -12.96 -7.10 6.54
N VAL A 46 -12.37 -7.04 5.35
CA VAL A 46 -13.07 -6.61 4.13
C VAL A 46 -14.19 -7.60 3.79
N SER A 47 -13.95 -8.90 3.89
CA SER A 47 -14.99 -9.91 3.65
C SER A 47 -16.16 -9.77 4.61
N GLU A 48 -15.90 -9.59 5.90
CA GLU A 48 -16.93 -9.35 6.92
C GLU A 48 -17.71 -8.06 6.63
N ALA A 49 -17.00 -6.99 6.25
CA ALA A 49 -17.61 -5.69 5.98
C ALA A 49 -18.54 -5.74 4.76
N LEU A 50 -18.15 -6.47 3.72
CA LEU A 50 -18.98 -6.70 2.53
C LEU A 50 -20.27 -7.46 2.88
N SER A 51 -20.19 -8.48 3.75
CA SER A 51 -21.37 -9.21 4.20
C SER A 51 -22.36 -8.31 4.93
N ILE A 52 -21.88 -7.44 5.83
CA ILE A 52 -22.70 -6.46 6.55
C ILE A 52 -23.30 -5.43 5.58
N ALA A 53 -22.50 -4.91 4.65
CA ALA A 53 -22.94 -3.89 3.69
C ALA A 53 -23.97 -4.44 2.69
N ALA A 54 -23.95 -5.75 2.41
CA ALA A 54 -24.91 -6.41 1.54
C ALA A 54 -26.27 -6.66 2.20
N ASP A 55 -26.37 -6.61 3.53
CA ASP A 55 -27.63 -6.82 4.25
C ASP A 55 -28.53 -5.57 4.17
N PRO A 56 -29.76 -5.68 3.64
CA PRO A 56 -30.71 -4.55 3.58
C PRO A 56 -31.08 -3.96 4.94
N GLN A 57 -30.90 -4.70 6.03
CA GLN A 57 -31.12 -4.23 7.40
C GLN A 57 -29.82 -3.76 8.06
N LEU A 58 -28.83 -3.33 7.27
CA LEU A 58 -27.59 -2.72 7.76
C LEU A 58 -26.83 -3.64 8.74
N GLY A 59 -26.74 -4.92 8.41
CA GLY A 59 -26.01 -5.92 9.19
C GLY A 59 -26.78 -6.55 10.34
N VAL A 60 -28.02 -6.12 10.62
CA VAL A 60 -28.86 -6.71 11.69
C VAL A 60 -29.11 -8.20 11.44
N ASN A 61 -29.25 -8.62 10.18
CA ASN A 61 -29.51 -10.02 9.84
C ASN A 61 -28.23 -10.87 9.75
N VAL A 62 -27.05 -10.25 9.85
CA VAL A 62 -25.77 -10.94 9.77
C VAL A 62 -25.37 -11.42 11.17
N PRO A 63 -25.25 -12.74 11.41
CA PRO A 63 -24.83 -13.27 12.70
C PRO A 63 -23.45 -12.74 13.11
N GLU A 64 -23.28 -12.39 14.38
CA GLU A 64 -22.00 -11.87 14.89
C GLU A 64 -20.84 -12.87 14.74
N VAL A 65 -21.14 -14.17 14.84
CA VAL A 65 -20.17 -15.26 14.64
C VAL A 65 -19.58 -15.29 13.23
N ASP A 66 -20.29 -14.75 12.24
CA ASP A 66 -19.82 -14.65 10.85
C ASP A 66 -18.99 -13.38 10.61
N THR A 67 -18.98 -12.44 11.57
CA THR A 67 -18.25 -11.17 11.51
C THR A 67 -17.47 -10.87 12.79
N PRO A 68 -16.59 -11.77 13.26
CA PRO A 68 -15.96 -11.65 14.56
C PRO A 68 -15.05 -10.43 14.70
N ASN A 69 -14.31 -10.05 13.65
CA ASN A 69 -13.42 -8.88 13.71
C ASN A 69 -14.22 -7.57 13.81
N ILE A 70 -15.24 -7.41 12.96
CA ILE A 70 -16.07 -6.20 12.96
C ILE A 70 -16.88 -6.10 14.24
N THR A 71 -17.39 -7.22 14.76
CA THR A 71 -18.16 -7.21 16.01
C THR A 71 -17.30 -6.73 17.18
N ALA A 72 -16.07 -7.24 17.30
CA ALA A 72 -15.14 -6.83 18.34
C ALA A 72 -14.78 -5.34 18.22
N GLU A 73 -14.36 -4.87 17.05
CA GLU A 73 -13.95 -3.47 16.85
C GLU A 73 -15.11 -2.48 16.99
N ALA A 74 -16.32 -2.85 16.55
CA ALA A 74 -17.49 -2.01 16.72
C ALA A 74 -17.84 -1.82 18.21
N ALA A 75 -17.73 -2.89 19.00
CA ALA A 75 -17.95 -2.84 20.44
C ALA A 75 -16.87 -2.02 21.17
N GLU A 76 -15.59 -2.19 20.79
CA GLU A 76 -14.46 -1.42 21.34
C GLU A 76 -14.59 0.09 21.07
N ASP A 77 -15.02 0.46 19.86
CA ASP A 77 -15.16 1.86 19.45
C ASP A 77 -16.52 2.48 19.80
N GLY A 78 -17.46 1.69 20.33
CA GLY A 78 -18.80 2.16 20.71
C GLY A 78 -19.67 2.57 19.51
N VAL A 79 -19.48 1.95 18.35
CA VAL A 79 -20.23 2.21 17.11
C VAL A 79 -21.02 0.97 16.67
N SER A 80 -21.94 1.13 15.73
CA SER A 80 -22.63 -0.01 15.13
C SER A 80 -21.69 -0.84 14.23
N ARG A 81 -22.02 -2.12 14.04
CA ARG A 81 -21.31 -2.99 13.08
C ARG A 81 -21.35 -2.44 11.65
N PHE A 82 -22.44 -1.77 11.28
CA PHE A 82 -22.56 -1.13 9.97
C PHE A 82 -21.60 0.05 9.82
N GLU A 83 -21.51 0.93 10.82
CA GLU A 83 -20.56 2.06 10.82
C GLU A 83 -19.12 1.54 10.74
N LYS A 84 -18.79 0.49 11.52
CA LYS A 84 -17.48 -0.15 11.47
C LYS A 84 -17.19 -0.78 10.09
N ALA A 85 -18.16 -1.46 9.49
CA ALA A 85 -18.03 -2.00 8.15
C ALA A 85 -17.78 -0.89 7.11
N ALA A 86 -18.51 0.21 7.18
CA ALA A 86 -18.34 1.37 6.30
C ALA A 86 -16.93 2.00 6.44
N GLU A 87 -16.41 2.12 7.66
CA GLU A 87 -15.04 2.58 7.93
C GLU A 87 -14.00 1.66 7.26
N ILE A 88 -14.14 0.34 7.42
CA ILE A 88 -13.23 -0.65 6.84
C ILE A 88 -13.26 -0.60 5.31
N LEU A 89 -14.44 -0.55 4.69
CA LEU A 89 -14.57 -0.47 3.24
C LEU A 89 -14.03 0.85 2.69
N THR A 90 -14.18 1.95 3.43
CA THR A 90 -13.60 3.25 3.06
C THR A 90 -12.06 3.18 3.07
N ARG A 91 -11.46 2.59 4.11
CA ARG A 91 -10.01 2.38 4.18
C ARG A 91 -9.49 1.44 3.10
N ASP A 92 -10.21 0.35 2.80
CA ASP A 92 -9.87 -0.57 1.72
C ASP A 92 -9.90 0.13 0.35
N GLN A 93 -10.92 0.96 0.10
CA GLN A 93 -10.99 1.74 -1.13
C GLN A 93 -9.84 2.77 -1.23
N HIS A 94 -9.51 3.43 -0.13
CA HIS A 94 -8.36 4.34 -0.07
C HIS A 94 -7.05 3.61 -0.39
N TRP A 95 -6.81 2.44 0.22
CA TRP A 95 -5.67 1.60 -0.08
C TRP A 95 -5.65 1.12 -1.54
N LYS A 96 -6.78 0.72 -2.13
CA LYS A 96 -6.87 0.31 -3.54
C LYS A 96 -6.40 1.41 -4.49
N VAL A 97 -6.82 2.65 -4.27
CA VAL A 97 -6.38 3.79 -5.09
C VAL A 97 -4.89 4.08 -4.83
N GLY A 98 -4.47 4.15 -3.56
CA GLY A 98 -3.08 4.41 -3.18
C GLY A 98 -2.11 3.36 -3.75
N SER A 99 -2.46 2.08 -3.69
CA SER A 99 -1.67 0.97 -4.21
C SER A 99 -1.48 1.07 -5.73
N GLN A 100 -2.52 1.45 -6.49
CA GLN A 100 -2.40 1.68 -7.92
C GLN A 100 -1.48 2.86 -8.26
N MET A 101 -1.56 3.96 -7.50
CA MET A 101 -0.64 5.10 -7.66
C MET A 101 0.81 4.68 -7.40
N ILE A 102 1.05 3.88 -6.35
CA ILE A 102 2.38 3.36 -6.03
C ILE A 102 2.91 2.47 -7.14
N GLU A 103 2.10 1.54 -7.63
CA GLU A 103 2.51 0.61 -8.68
C GLU A 103 2.73 1.30 -10.02
N ALA A 104 2.01 2.39 -10.32
CA ALA A 104 2.28 3.21 -11.50
C ALA A 104 3.69 3.82 -11.43
N GLN A 105 4.06 4.40 -10.30
CA GLN A 105 5.40 4.97 -10.09
C GLN A 105 6.49 3.90 -10.16
N ARG A 106 6.29 2.75 -9.51
CA ARG A 106 7.24 1.64 -9.54
C ARG A 106 7.47 1.12 -10.96
N ARG A 107 6.40 0.92 -11.75
CA ARG A 107 6.52 0.49 -13.14
C ARG A 107 7.26 1.51 -13.99
N SER A 108 6.99 2.80 -13.79
CA SER A 108 7.69 3.89 -14.49
C SER A 108 9.18 3.90 -14.16
N ALA A 109 9.54 3.82 -12.88
CA ALA A 109 10.94 3.79 -12.43
C ALA A 109 11.69 2.56 -12.97
N ASN A 110 11.07 1.38 -12.91
CA ASN A 110 11.67 0.16 -13.46
C ASN A 110 11.85 0.22 -14.99
N ALA A 111 10.92 0.85 -15.71
CA ALA A 111 11.07 1.07 -17.15
C ALA A 111 12.22 2.03 -17.46
N ALA A 112 12.33 3.14 -16.73
CA ALA A 112 13.44 4.09 -16.85
C ALA A 112 14.79 3.42 -16.52
N LEU A 113 14.83 2.64 -15.43
CA LEU A 113 16.02 1.90 -15.02
C LEU A 113 16.43 0.92 -16.13
N SER A 114 15.49 0.15 -16.68
CA SER A 114 15.76 -0.79 -17.78
C SER A 114 16.32 -0.10 -19.04
N ALA A 115 15.92 1.14 -19.31
CA ALA A 115 16.39 1.89 -20.48
C ALA A 115 17.73 2.62 -20.26
N ALA A 116 18.17 2.78 -19.00
CA ALA A 116 19.40 3.47 -18.63
C ALA A 116 20.65 2.71 -19.08
N ASN A 117 21.57 3.40 -19.75
CA ASN A 117 22.85 2.89 -20.25
C ASN A 117 24.05 3.47 -19.51
N THR A 118 23.84 4.52 -18.71
CA THR A 118 24.91 5.20 -17.97
C THR A 118 24.62 5.26 -16.47
N ALA A 119 25.67 5.37 -15.67
CA ALA A 119 25.57 5.54 -14.22
C ALA A 119 24.67 6.75 -13.80
N PRO A 120 24.80 7.95 -14.42
CA PRO A 120 23.86 9.04 -14.16
C PRO A 120 22.39 8.70 -14.47
N GLU A 121 22.12 8.01 -15.58
CA GLU A 121 20.75 7.60 -15.95
C GLU A 121 20.18 6.57 -14.96
N ILE A 122 21.01 5.63 -14.50
CA ILE A 122 20.63 4.62 -13.50
C ILE A 122 20.22 5.30 -12.19
N ARG A 123 21.00 6.29 -11.73
CA ARG A 123 20.66 7.06 -10.52
C ARG A 123 19.39 7.88 -10.71
N ALA A 124 19.25 8.56 -11.83
CA ALA A 124 18.05 9.34 -12.13
C ALA A 124 16.77 8.48 -12.18
N ALA A 125 16.87 7.24 -12.67
CA ALA A 125 15.73 6.31 -12.69
C ALA A 125 15.23 5.91 -11.29
N ALA A 126 16.08 5.99 -10.27
CA ALA A 126 15.70 5.73 -8.87
C ALA A 126 15.08 6.96 -8.19
N GLU A 127 15.12 8.15 -8.79
CA GLU A 127 14.52 9.36 -8.24
C GLU A 127 13.01 9.40 -8.54
N ILE A 128 12.20 8.86 -7.64
CA ILE A 128 10.74 8.81 -7.79
C ILE A 128 10.07 9.99 -7.07
N ASP A 129 9.19 10.73 -7.77
CA ASP A 129 8.36 11.76 -7.13
C ASP A 129 7.11 11.16 -6.46
N TRP A 130 7.18 11.04 -5.14
CA TRP A 130 6.09 10.54 -4.30
C TRP A 130 5.10 11.61 -3.81
N ARG A 131 5.18 12.87 -4.26
CA ARG A 131 4.32 13.97 -3.75
C ARG A 131 2.83 13.67 -3.88
N ALA A 132 2.40 13.21 -5.06
CA ALA A 132 0.99 12.89 -5.30
C ALA A 132 0.50 11.75 -4.39
N VAL A 133 1.32 10.71 -4.19
CA VAL A 133 1.00 9.59 -3.29
C VAL A 133 0.90 10.06 -1.84
N ARG A 134 1.85 10.89 -1.38
CA ARG A 134 1.82 11.47 -0.03
C ARG A 134 0.58 12.33 0.21
N ALA A 135 0.24 13.18 -0.75
CA ALA A 135 -0.93 14.05 -0.65
C ALA A 135 -2.22 13.21 -0.54
N PHE A 136 -2.34 12.15 -1.36
CA PHE A 136 -3.48 11.25 -1.31
C PHE A 136 -3.56 10.45 0.00
N ALA A 137 -2.43 9.98 0.54
CA ALA A 137 -2.39 9.25 1.80
C ALA A 137 -2.90 10.05 3.01
N GLN A 138 -2.94 11.38 2.91
CA GLN A 138 -3.41 12.28 3.97
C GLN A 138 -4.89 12.63 3.87
N THR A 139 -5.58 12.21 2.81
CA THR A 139 -7.04 12.38 2.64
C THR A 139 -7.80 11.28 3.37
#